data_AF-A0A9Q1I0P7-F1
#
_entry.id   AF-A0A9Q1I0P7-F1
#
_cell.length_a   1.000
_cell.length_b   1.000
_cell.length_c   1.000
_cell.angle_alpha   90.00
_cell.angle_beta   90.00
_cell.angle_gamma   90.00
#
_symmetry.space_group_name_H-M   'P 1'
#
loop_
_entity.id
_entity.type
_entity.pdbx_description
1 polymer ?
#
loop_
_entity_poly.entity_id
_entity_poly.type
_entity_poly.pdbx_seq_one_letter_code
_entity_poly.pdbx_strand_id
1 'polypeptide(L)'
;MKTPMRHGVAVFLVITMCTSLLFVYNTSYNSTSRDRNDVDSGQKEPAKTNAKTPKPQISTLQGYSSIIDQKSLKMHCNSCALVTSSGHLTGGGRGDEIDRTECVIRMNDAPTSGFLRDVGQRTSLRVVAHSSMQRVLRSRQELLNASQDTVFIFWGPSNYMRRDGKGLVYNNLRLMNQVLPRLKVYIISRQKMLQFDELFKRETGKDRKISNSWLSTGWFTMSIALELCDRINVYGMVPPGFCREPAHVSVPYHYYEPSGPDECTMYISHERGRRGSHHRFITEKRVFANWARTFNIHFYQPEWTPGPDSGNRTTPPAPAPWGPPPPPATRDSAHRQPTTRAYGRTNMGRAGPPSTTPIHPHNWFFCFSLVGFPL
;
A
#
# COMPACT_ATOMS: atom_id res chain seq x y z
N MET A 1 49.53 56.80 22.43
CA MET A 1 48.60 56.43 23.52
C MET A 1 47.17 56.69 23.08
N LYS A 2 46.35 55.63 22.94
CA LYS A 2 44.86 55.65 22.94
C LYS A 2 44.33 54.19 22.97
N THR A 3 44.18 53.70 24.21
CA THR A 3 43.19 52.75 24.78
C THR A 3 42.49 51.68 23.91
N PRO A 4 42.73 50.37 24.17
CA PRO A 4 41.86 49.27 23.74
C PRO A 4 40.98 48.70 24.87
N MET A 5 40.57 49.51 25.86
CA MET A 5 39.89 49.01 27.09
C MET A 5 38.37 49.20 27.10
N ARG A 6 37.76 49.83 26.08
CA ARG A 6 36.31 50.13 26.04
C ARG A 6 35.43 49.08 25.35
N HIS A 7 35.99 48.16 24.56
CA HIS A 7 35.21 47.15 23.85
C HIS A 7 34.96 45.86 24.67
N GLY A 8 35.91 45.47 25.54
CA GLY A 8 35.75 44.27 26.37
C GLY A 8 34.65 44.37 27.44
N VAL A 9 34.47 45.56 28.01
CA VAL A 9 33.47 45.80 29.08
C VAL A 9 32.04 45.82 28.53
N ALA A 10 31.84 46.33 27.31
CA ALA A 10 30.53 46.37 26.66
C ALA A 10 30.00 44.97 26.30
N VAL A 11 30.88 44.07 25.85
CA VAL A 11 30.50 42.68 25.51
C VAL A 11 30.14 41.87 26.75
N PHE A 12 30.82 42.10 27.89
CA PHE A 12 30.56 41.40 29.14
C PHE A 12 29.19 41.78 29.77
N LEU A 13 28.77 43.04 29.62
CA LEU A 13 27.48 43.52 30.12
C LEU A 13 26.29 42.98 29.32
N VAL A 14 26.44 42.78 28.01
CA VAL A 14 25.37 42.20 27.15
C VAL A 14 25.16 40.71 27.44
N ILE A 15 26.25 39.96 27.66
CA ILE A 15 26.17 38.53 27.96
C ILE A 15 25.50 38.28 29.33
N THR A 16 25.80 39.10 30.34
CA THR A 16 25.23 38.97 31.69
C THR A 16 23.76 39.40 31.77
N MET A 17 23.31 40.35 30.94
CA MET A 17 21.88 40.68 30.82
C MET A 17 21.08 39.54 30.16
N CYS A 18 21.61 38.91 29.11
CA CYS A 18 20.90 37.85 28.39
C CYS A 18 20.77 36.55 29.20
N THR A 19 21.74 36.21 30.05
CA THR A 19 21.66 35.01 30.91
C THR A 19 20.68 35.20 32.07
N SER A 20 20.55 36.43 32.57
CA SER A 20 19.60 36.79 33.65
C SER A 20 18.14 36.72 33.17
N LEU A 21 17.87 37.15 31.95
CA LEU A 21 16.52 37.10 31.34
C LEU A 21 16.07 35.66 31.03
N LEU A 22 16.98 34.77 30.65
CA LEU A 22 16.67 33.35 30.43
C LEU A 22 16.35 32.62 31.74
N PHE A 23 17.00 32.97 32.86
CA PHE A 23 16.71 32.39 34.17
C PHE A 23 15.35 32.83 34.73
N VAL A 24 14.95 34.09 34.54
CA VAL A 24 13.63 34.59 34.96
C VAL A 24 12.50 33.99 34.10
N TYR A 25 12.71 33.80 32.80
CA TYR A 25 11.71 33.20 31.91
C TYR A 25 11.50 31.69 32.22
N ASN A 26 12.55 30.95 32.59
CA ASN A 26 12.45 29.54 32.96
C ASN A 26 11.88 29.30 34.36
N THR A 27 11.98 30.28 35.26
CA THR A 27 11.44 30.17 36.63
C THR A 27 9.92 30.42 36.67
N SER A 28 9.35 31.09 35.67
CA SER A 28 7.91 31.42 35.64
C SER A 28 6.99 30.33 35.10
N TYR A 29 7.51 29.23 34.53
CA TYR A 29 6.68 28.15 33.97
C TYR A 29 6.65 26.86 34.80
N ASN A 30 7.28 26.86 35.98
CA ASN A 30 7.46 25.65 36.77
C ASN A 30 7.14 25.89 38.25
N SER A 31 5.91 26.30 38.58
CA SER A 31 5.38 26.15 39.95
C SER A 31 3.86 26.36 40.03
N THR A 32 3.10 25.26 40.07
CA THR A 32 1.82 25.05 40.78
C THR A 32 1.49 23.56 40.57
N SER A 33 1.33 22.66 41.53
CA SER A 33 0.83 22.77 42.89
C SER A 33 1.40 21.64 43.76
N ARG A 34 1.71 21.97 45.02
CA ARG A 34 2.16 21.07 46.10
C ARG A 34 0.98 20.33 46.74
N ASP A 35 1.29 19.15 47.26
CA ASP A 35 0.50 18.29 48.13
C ASP A 35 -0.07 19.00 49.38
N ARG A 36 -1.29 18.61 49.77
CA ARG A 36 -1.80 18.67 51.14
C ARG A 36 -2.62 17.41 51.43
N ASN A 37 -2.16 16.61 52.38
CA ASN A 37 -2.94 15.57 53.06
C ASN A 37 -3.69 16.20 54.23
N ASP A 38 -4.99 15.92 54.36
CA ASP A 38 -5.68 15.92 55.66
C ASP A 38 -6.89 14.96 55.64
N VAL A 39 -7.30 14.54 56.83
CA VAL A 39 -7.97 13.30 57.21
C VAL A 39 -9.52 13.36 57.19
N ASP A 40 -10.11 12.22 56.78
CA ASP A 40 -11.41 11.59 57.13
C ASP A 40 -12.72 12.42 57.30
N SER A 41 -13.72 12.06 56.49
CA SER A 41 -15.06 11.69 57.00
C SER A 41 -15.89 11.05 55.88
N GLY A 42 -16.43 9.87 56.16
CA GLY A 42 -17.05 8.99 55.18
C GLY A 42 -18.41 9.43 54.64
N GLN A 43 -18.65 9.11 53.36
CA GLN A 43 -19.96 8.75 52.84
C GLN A 43 -19.82 7.88 51.59
N LYS A 44 -20.54 6.75 51.59
CA LYS A 44 -20.52 5.70 50.57
C LYS A 44 -20.97 6.19 49.19
N GLU A 45 -20.24 5.72 48.18
CA GLU A 45 -20.49 5.83 46.74
C GLU A 45 -21.89 5.31 46.31
N PRO A 46 -22.33 5.68 45.10
CA PRO A 46 -22.45 4.61 44.11
C PRO A 46 -21.54 4.86 42.90
N ALA A 47 -20.71 3.85 42.63
CA ALA A 47 -19.70 3.81 41.59
C ALA A 47 -20.25 4.23 40.22
N LYS A 48 -19.74 5.36 39.71
CA LYS A 48 -19.78 5.65 38.27
C LYS A 48 -18.72 4.79 37.62
N THR A 49 -19.16 3.74 36.94
CA THR A 49 -18.33 2.94 36.05
C THR A 49 -17.74 3.87 35.00
N ASN A 50 -16.47 4.26 35.18
CA ASN A 50 -15.66 4.87 34.14
C ASN A 50 -15.58 3.87 32.99
N ALA A 51 -16.43 4.05 31.97
CA ALA A 51 -16.27 3.40 30.69
C ALA A 51 -14.89 3.82 30.16
N LYS A 52 -13.90 2.93 30.31
CA LYS A 52 -12.60 3.09 29.68
C LYS A 52 -12.84 3.26 28.18
N THR A 53 -12.61 4.46 27.67
CA THR A 53 -12.47 4.69 26.23
C THR A 53 -11.53 3.62 25.69
N PRO A 54 -11.92 2.82 24.67
CA PRO A 54 -11.04 1.81 24.12
C PRO A 54 -9.76 2.49 23.64
N LYS A 55 -8.60 2.11 24.19
CA LYS A 55 -7.32 2.51 23.61
C LYS A 55 -7.31 2.08 22.14
N PRO A 56 -6.81 2.90 21.20
CA PRO A 56 -6.71 2.51 19.80
C PRO A 56 -6.00 1.16 19.72
N GLN A 57 -6.71 0.11 19.32
CA GLN A 57 -6.09 -1.21 19.16
C GLN A 57 -5.27 -1.15 17.88
N ILE A 58 -3.98 -0.87 18.02
CA ILE A 58 -3.02 -0.99 16.90
C ILE A 58 -3.07 -2.43 16.42
N SER A 59 -3.73 -2.67 15.29
CA SER A 59 -3.83 -3.99 14.69
C SER A 59 -2.46 -4.42 14.15
N THR A 60 -2.09 -5.67 14.41
CA THR A 60 -0.89 -6.27 13.82
C THR A 60 -1.29 -6.92 12.51
N LEU A 61 -0.85 -6.34 11.39
CA LEU A 61 -1.16 -6.84 10.06
C LEU A 61 -0.26 -8.04 9.73
N GLN A 62 -0.87 -9.22 9.63
CA GLN A 62 -0.15 -10.46 9.35
C GLN A 62 0.26 -10.57 7.89
N GLY A 63 1.47 -11.09 7.67
CA GLY A 63 1.99 -11.35 6.33
C GLY A 63 2.64 -10.14 5.64
N TYR A 64 2.81 -9.02 6.34
CA TYR A 64 3.61 -7.86 5.93
C TYR A 64 4.84 -7.79 6.83
N SER A 65 6.00 -8.22 6.32
CA SER A 65 7.20 -8.37 7.15
C SER A 65 8.22 -7.30 6.83
N SER A 66 8.75 -6.66 7.88
CA SER A 66 9.89 -5.74 7.79
C SER A 66 11.09 -6.44 7.15
N ILE A 67 11.77 -5.76 6.23
CA ILE A 67 12.98 -6.32 5.60
C ILE A 67 14.18 -6.38 6.55
N ILE A 68 14.13 -5.63 7.65
CA ILE A 68 15.22 -5.53 8.63
C ILE A 68 15.11 -6.67 9.65
N ASP A 69 14.03 -6.68 10.41
CA ASP A 69 13.86 -7.53 11.61
C ASP A 69 12.72 -8.55 11.47
N GLN A 70 12.10 -8.64 10.29
CA GLN A 70 11.05 -9.61 9.97
C GLN A 70 9.77 -9.49 10.81
N LYS A 71 9.64 -8.44 11.63
CA LYS A 71 8.44 -8.20 12.41
C LYS A 71 7.27 -7.81 11.50
N SER A 72 6.08 -8.23 11.90
CA SER A 72 4.83 -7.85 11.26
C SER A 72 4.57 -6.35 11.39
N LEU A 73 3.96 -5.75 10.37
CA LEU A 73 3.52 -4.36 10.40
C LEU A 73 2.48 -4.14 11.51
N LYS A 74 2.64 -3.06 12.28
CA LYS A 74 1.67 -2.60 13.27
C LYS A 74 1.22 -1.21 12.87
N MET A 75 -0.01 -1.10 12.38
CA MET A 75 -0.56 0.16 11.88
C MET A 75 -2.08 0.05 11.83
N HIS A 76 -2.78 1.05 12.34
CA HIS A 76 -4.24 1.19 12.25
C HIS A 76 -4.54 2.69 12.12
N CYS A 77 -5.59 3.03 11.37
CA CYS A 77 -6.05 4.39 11.21
C CYS A 77 -7.59 4.42 11.25
N ASN A 78 -8.18 5.41 11.90
CA ASN A 78 -9.64 5.55 11.91
C ASN A 78 -10.15 5.99 10.53
N SER A 79 -9.38 6.84 9.84
CA SER A 79 -9.72 7.28 8.48
C SER A 79 -8.52 7.30 7.54
N CYS A 80 -8.72 6.76 6.35
CA CYS A 80 -7.73 6.71 5.29
C CYS A 80 -8.19 7.45 4.05
N ALA A 81 -7.27 8.20 3.42
CA ALA A 81 -7.40 8.71 2.07
C ALA A 81 -6.56 7.84 1.14
N LEU A 82 -7.21 7.01 0.32
CA LEU A 82 -6.56 6.21 -0.71
C LEU A 82 -6.57 7.01 -2.01
N VAL A 83 -5.42 7.54 -2.38
CA VAL A 83 -5.24 8.34 -3.59
C VAL A 83 -4.77 7.42 -4.70
N THR A 84 -5.58 7.25 -5.75
CA THR A 84 -5.16 6.48 -6.91
C THR A 84 -4.15 7.26 -7.77
N SER A 85 -3.82 6.71 -8.94
CA SER A 85 -3.02 7.41 -9.94
C SER A 85 -3.85 8.04 -11.05
N SER A 86 -5.19 7.95 -11.04
CA SER A 86 -6.05 8.32 -12.18
C SER A 86 -5.91 9.79 -12.59
N GLY A 87 -6.02 10.07 -13.89
CA GLY A 87 -6.09 11.42 -14.44
C GLY A 87 -7.28 12.25 -13.93
N HIS A 88 -8.34 11.60 -13.44
CA HIS A 88 -9.50 12.28 -12.83
C HIS A 88 -9.14 13.12 -11.58
N LEU A 89 -7.96 12.92 -10.99
CA LEU A 89 -7.48 13.74 -9.89
C LEU A 89 -7.13 15.17 -10.33
N THR A 90 -6.73 15.36 -11.60
CA THR A 90 -6.25 16.63 -12.14
C THR A 90 -7.33 17.71 -12.09
N GLY A 91 -6.99 18.88 -11.52
CA GLY A 91 -7.89 20.02 -11.39
C GLY A 91 -8.97 19.86 -10.32
N GLY A 92 -8.99 18.77 -9.56
CA GLY A 92 -10.02 18.55 -8.54
C GLY A 92 -9.82 19.35 -7.25
N GLY A 93 -8.62 19.88 -6.98
CA GLY A 93 -8.38 20.82 -5.89
C GLY A 93 -8.57 20.28 -4.46
N ARG A 94 -8.53 18.96 -4.26
CA ARG A 94 -8.79 18.30 -2.97
C ARG A 94 -7.55 17.99 -2.14
N GLY A 95 -6.38 18.53 -2.50
CA GLY A 95 -5.12 18.24 -1.82
C GLY A 95 -5.15 18.49 -0.32
N ASP A 96 -5.71 19.62 0.12
CA ASP A 96 -5.83 19.96 1.54
C ASP A 96 -6.78 19.02 2.30
N GLU A 97 -7.82 18.53 1.64
CA GLU A 97 -8.75 17.57 2.24
C GLU A 97 -8.09 16.19 2.42
N ILE A 98 -7.36 15.73 1.40
CA ILE A 98 -6.56 14.51 1.46
C ILE A 98 -5.56 14.61 2.62
N ASP A 99 -4.83 15.72 2.71
CA ASP A 99 -3.81 15.94 3.73
C ASP A 99 -4.37 16.14 5.15
N ARG A 100 -5.67 16.42 5.32
CA ARG A 100 -6.32 16.40 6.64
C ARG A 100 -6.67 15.00 7.14
N THR A 101 -6.62 14.00 6.27
CA THR A 101 -6.94 12.63 6.66
C THR A 101 -5.81 12.04 7.52
N GLU A 102 -6.15 11.19 8.50
CA GLU A 102 -5.18 10.58 9.43
C GLU A 102 -4.07 9.85 8.68
N CYS A 103 -4.47 8.96 7.75
CA CYS A 103 -3.55 8.20 6.91
C CYS A 103 -3.78 8.45 5.42
N VAL A 104 -2.72 8.81 4.69
CA VAL A 104 -2.76 8.94 3.22
C VAL A 104 -2.04 7.76 2.59
N ILE A 105 -2.75 7.00 1.76
CA ILE A 105 -2.25 5.81 1.07
C ILE A 105 -2.05 6.14 -0.41
N ARG A 106 -0.83 5.92 -0.92
CA ARG A 106 -0.46 6.11 -2.32
C ARG A 106 0.09 4.85 -2.96
N MET A 107 0.19 4.83 -4.28
CA MET A 107 0.66 3.66 -5.03
C MET A 107 1.88 3.99 -5.90
N ASN A 108 2.80 3.04 -5.97
CA ASN A 108 3.94 3.05 -6.89
C ASN A 108 4.70 4.38 -6.87
N ASP A 109 4.99 4.92 -8.06
CA ASP A 109 5.74 6.14 -8.33
C ASP A 109 4.86 7.38 -8.52
N ALA A 110 3.60 7.34 -8.10
CA ALA A 110 2.68 8.48 -8.19
C ALA A 110 3.22 9.66 -7.34
N PRO A 111 3.66 10.77 -7.96
CA PRO A 111 4.35 11.87 -7.30
C PRO A 111 3.38 12.85 -6.64
N THR A 112 3.84 13.57 -5.62
CA THR A 112 3.09 14.68 -5.01
C THR A 112 3.60 16.03 -5.50
N SER A 113 4.91 16.13 -5.74
CA SER A 113 5.53 17.34 -6.27
C SER A 113 4.93 17.72 -7.62
N GLY A 114 4.54 18.99 -7.76
CA GLY A 114 3.84 19.51 -8.94
C GLY A 114 2.33 19.29 -8.96
N PHE A 115 1.78 18.48 -8.04
CA PHE A 115 0.35 18.12 -8.01
C PHE A 115 -0.32 18.39 -6.65
N LEU A 116 0.37 19.09 -5.74
CA LEU A 116 -0.04 19.29 -4.34
C LEU A 116 -1.48 19.77 -4.19
N ARG A 117 -1.92 20.70 -5.04
CA ARG A 117 -3.29 21.25 -5.02
C ARG A 117 -4.36 20.17 -5.20
N ASP A 118 -4.08 19.17 -6.03
CA ASP A 118 -5.05 18.16 -6.43
C ASP A 118 -4.93 16.88 -5.59
N VAL A 119 -3.69 16.47 -5.29
CA VAL A 119 -3.43 15.16 -4.67
C VAL A 119 -2.84 15.25 -3.27
N GLY A 120 -2.53 16.44 -2.75
CA GLY A 120 -1.90 16.64 -1.45
C GLY A 120 -0.41 16.28 -1.42
N GLN A 121 0.24 16.58 -0.30
CA GLN A 121 1.66 16.31 -0.05
C GLN A 121 1.89 15.06 0.79
N ARG A 122 0.98 14.77 1.74
CA ARG A 122 1.24 13.75 2.77
C ARG A 122 1.19 12.34 2.17
N THR A 123 2.02 11.46 2.74
CA THR A 123 2.01 10.02 2.46
C THR A 123 2.34 9.27 3.73
N SER A 124 1.38 8.51 4.26
CA SER A 124 1.57 7.65 5.44
C SER A 124 1.96 6.23 5.04
N LEU A 125 1.37 5.72 3.95
CA LEU A 125 1.63 4.39 3.40
C LEU A 125 1.78 4.46 1.87
N ARG A 126 2.81 3.81 1.33
CA ARG A 126 2.98 3.65 -0.12
C ARG A 126 3.08 2.16 -0.48
N VAL A 127 2.16 1.68 -1.31
CA VAL A 127 2.14 0.29 -1.80
C VAL A 127 2.79 0.24 -3.17
N VAL A 128 3.85 -0.56 -3.32
CA VAL A 128 4.73 -0.53 -4.50
C VAL A 128 4.84 -1.91 -5.13
N ALA A 129 4.48 -2.01 -6.41
CA ALA A 129 4.73 -3.20 -7.20
C ALA A 129 6.23 -3.35 -7.49
N HIS A 130 6.70 -4.59 -7.56
CA HIS A 130 8.08 -4.93 -7.89
C HIS A 130 8.57 -4.27 -9.20
N SER A 131 7.68 -4.14 -10.20
CA SER A 131 7.95 -3.51 -11.49
C SER A 131 8.12 -1.98 -11.41
N SER A 132 7.58 -1.35 -10.36
CA SER A 132 7.68 0.10 -10.12
C SER A 132 8.83 0.47 -9.19
N MET A 133 9.49 -0.51 -8.56
CA MET A 133 10.57 -0.27 -7.59
C MET A 133 11.64 0.66 -8.14
N GLN A 134 12.13 0.42 -9.36
CA GLN A 134 13.19 1.24 -9.95
C GLN A 134 12.76 2.69 -10.18
N ARG A 135 11.50 2.94 -10.56
CA ARG A 135 10.98 4.30 -10.74
C ARG A 135 10.83 5.02 -9.40
N VAL A 136 10.33 4.33 -8.38
CA VAL A 136 10.28 4.85 -7.00
C VAL A 136 11.68 5.21 -6.49
N LEU A 137 12.67 4.33 -6.70
CA LEU A 137 14.06 4.56 -6.30
C LEU A 137 14.73 5.74 -7.01
N ARG A 138 14.36 6.00 -8.27
CA ARG A 138 14.86 7.15 -9.02
C ARG A 138 14.26 8.47 -8.54
N SER A 139 13.05 8.45 -7.99
CA SER A 139 12.41 9.63 -7.41
C SER A 139 12.97 9.94 -6.01
N ARG A 140 14.26 10.30 -5.98
CA ARG A 140 15.00 10.59 -4.74
C ARG A 140 14.29 11.66 -3.90
N GLN A 141 13.76 12.70 -4.54
CA GLN A 141 13.05 13.77 -3.83
C GLN A 141 11.81 13.24 -3.11
N GLU A 142 10.97 12.42 -3.75
CA GLU A 142 9.80 11.82 -3.11
C GLU A 142 10.18 10.87 -1.96
N LEU A 143 11.28 10.12 -2.09
CA LEU A 143 11.79 9.25 -1.02
C LEU A 143 12.41 10.02 0.15
N LEU A 144 13.08 11.14 -0.12
CA LEU A 144 13.69 11.99 0.91
C LEU A 144 12.66 12.89 1.60
N ASN A 145 11.62 13.31 0.88
CA ASN A 145 10.49 14.08 1.41
C ASN A 145 9.50 13.19 2.17
N ALA A 146 9.61 11.86 2.03
CA ALA A 146 8.83 10.94 2.84
C ALA A 146 9.15 11.19 4.32
N SER A 147 8.10 11.34 5.13
CA SER A 147 8.27 11.47 6.57
C SER A 147 8.99 10.23 7.12
N GLN A 148 9.67 10.37 8.26
CA GLN A 148 10.32 9.23 8.93
C GLN A 148 9.32 8.12 9.30
N ASP A 149 8.03 8.45 9.34
CA ASP A 149 6.96 7.53 9.66
C ASP A 149 6.30 6.89 8.44
N THR A 150 6.66 7.29 7.22
CA THR A 150 6.08 6.73 6.00
C THR A 150 6.47 5.26 5.85
N VAL A 151 5.46 4.41 5.71
CA VAL A 151 5.60 2.97 5.50
C VAL A 151 5.59 2.65 4.01
N PHE A 152 6.50 1.79 3.56
CA PHE A 152 6.52 1.28 2.19
C PHE A 152 6.26 -0.22 2.20
N ILE A 153 5.20 -0.67 1.52
CA ILE A 153 4.91 -2.10 1.33
C ILE A 153 5.22 -2.48 -0.11
N PHE A 154 6.19 -3.36 -0.31
CA PHE A 154 6.54 -3.90 -1.62
C PHE A 154 5.90 -5.27 -1.86
N TRP A 155 5.40 -5.48 -3.07
CA TRP A 155 4.80 -6.76 -3.48
C TRP A 155 5.32 -7.21 -4.85
N GLY A 156 5.39 -8.52 -5.07
CA GLY A 156 5.85 -9.05 -6.35
C GLY A 156 5.84 -10.58 -6.42
N PRO A 157 6.18 -11.13 -7.59
CA PRO A 157 6.30 -12.57 -7.78
C PRO A 157 7.37 -13.17 -6.86
N SER A 158 7.13 -14.39 -6.36
CA SER A 158 7.99 -15.01 -5.34
C SER A 158 9.44 -15.19 -5.79
N ASN A 159 9.71 -15.36 -7.08
CA ASN A 159 11.07 -15.47 -7.60
C ASN A 159 11.87 -14.16 -7.48
N TYR A 160 11.22 -12.99 -7.50
CA TYR A 160 11.88 -11.69 -7.29
C TYR A 160 11.98 -11.30 -5.81
N MET A 161 11.09 -11.84 -4.97
CA MET A 161 10.97 -11.50 -3.54
C MET A 161 11.65 -12.51 -2.60
N ARG A 162 12.27 -13.56 -3.14
CA ARG A 162 12.95 -14.62 -2.38
C ARG A 162 14.17 -14.09 -1.62
N ARG A 163 14.47 -14.71 -0.47
CA ARG A 163 15.50 -14.26 0.48
C ARG A 163 16.80 -15.05 0.42
N ASP A 164 16.86 -16.06 -0.43
CA ASP A 164 18.01 -16.96 -0.63
C ASP A 164 19.14 -16.34 -1.45
N GLY A 165 19.25 -15.00 -1.46
CA GLY A 165 20.21 -14.24 -2.26
C GLY A 165 19.88 -14.15 -3.75
N LYS A 166 18.87 -14.87 -4.26
CA LYS A 166 18.49 -14.84 -5.69
C LYS A 166 17.31 -13.90 -6.00
N GLY A 167 16.71 -13.28 -4.99
CA GLY A 167 15.57 -12.38 -5.18
C GLY A 167 16.04 -10.98 -5.50
N LEU A 168 16.07 -10.64 -6.79
CA LEU A 168 16.59 -9.36 -7.26
C LEU A 168 15.93 -8.17 -6.54
N VAL A 169 14.61 -8.18 -6.36
CA VAL A 169 13.90 -7.09 -5.69
C VAL A 169 14.18 -7.09 -4.19
N TYR A 170 14.15 -8.24 -3.54
CA TYR A 170 14.50 -8.35 -2.12
C TYR A 170 15.90 -7.81 -1.83
N ASN A 171 16.88 -8.17 -2.66
CA ASN A 171 18.27 -7.73 -2.52
C ASN A 171 18.41 -6.22 -2.70
N ASN A 172 17.72 -5.63 -3.69
CA ASN A 172 17.71 -4.18 -3.91
C ASN A 172 17.07 -3.44 -2.73
N LEU A 173 15.98 -3.96 -2.17
CA LEU A 173 15.34 -3.38 -0.98
C LEU A 173 16.26 -3.43 0.24
N ARG A 174 16.99 -4.54 0.42
CA ARG A 174 17.99 -4.67 1.50
C ARG A 174 19.09 -3.61 1.36
N LEU A 175 19.60 -3.39 0.14
CA LEU A 175 20.59 -2.36 -0.13
C LEU A 175 20.02 -0.95 0.12
N MET A 176 18.80 -0.68 -0.36
CA MET A 176 18.13 0.60 -0.12
C MET A 176 18.02 0.90 1.38
N ASN A 177 17.68 -0.09 2.20
CA ASN A 177 17.59 0.07 3.64
C ASN A 177 18.94 0.40 4.31
N GLN A 178 20.07 0.00 3.71
CA GLN A 178 21.39 0.39 4.21
C GLN A 178 21.67 1.86 3.91
N VAL A 179 21.18 2.39 2.78
CA VAL A 179 21.35 3.78 2.37
C VAL A 179 20.37 4.71 3.09
N LEU A 180 19.13 4.27 3.28
CA LEU A 180 18.05 5.02 3.91
C LEU A 180 17.47 4.24 5.10
N PRO A 181 18.24 4.10 6.21
CA PRO A 181 17.88 3.23 7.34
C PRO A 181 16.65 3.70 8.11
N ARG A 182 16.20 4.94 7.89
CA ARG A 182 14.98 5.49 8.49
C ARG A 182 13.70 5.09 7.75
N LEU A 183 13.80 4.56 6.52
CA LEU A 183 12.62 4.13 5.78
C LEU A 183 12.05 2.84 6.38
N LYS A 184 10.75 2.83 6.65
CA LYS A 184 10.02 1.65 7.14
C LYS A 184 9.60 0.78 5.96
N VAL A 185 10.43 -0.21 5.62
CA VAL A 185 10.22 -1.05 4.43
C VAL A 185 9.72 -2.44 4.79
N TYR A 186 8.59 -2.81 4.20
CA TYR A 186 7.91 -4.07 4.39
C TYR A 186 7.71 -4.78 3.05
N ILE A 187 7.60 -6.11 3.11
CA ILE A 187 7.26 -6.94 1.96
C ILE A 187 6.04 -7.80 2.25
N ILE A 188 5.20 -8.02 1.23
CA ILE A 188 4.11 -8.98 1.30
C ILE A 188 4.69 -10.39 1.21
N SER A 189 4.43 -11.20 2.23
CA SER A 189 4.85 -12.60 2.29
C SER A 189 4.21 -13.45 1.20
N ARG A 190 4.83 -14.56 0.84
CA ARG A 190 4.27 -15.53 -0.12
C ARG A 190 2.88 -16.01 0.29
N GLN A 191 2.67 -16.26 1.58
CA GLN A 191 1.38 -16.74 2.09
C GLN A 191 0.30 -15.66 1.93
N LYS A 192 0.63 -14.40 2.26
CA LYS A 192 -0.31 -13.28 2.08
C LYS A 192 -0.64 -13.01 0.61
N MET A 193 0.34 -13.16 -0.29
CA MET A 193 0.08 -13.13 -1.73
C MET A 193 -0.95 -14.18 -2.16
N LEU A 194 -0.84 -15.42 -1.68
CA LEU A 194 -1.83 -16.46 -1.97
C LEU A 194 -3.21 -16.15 -1.37
N GLN A 195 -3.26 -15.52 -0.19
CA GLN A 195 -4.52 -15.07 0.40
C GLN A 195 -5.22 -14.00 -0.44
N PHE A 196 -4.47 -13.06 -1.05
CA PHE A 196 -5.05 -12.10 -2.00
C PHE A 196 -5.59 -12.78 -3.26
N ASP A 197 -4.94 -13.85 -3.72
CA ASP A 197 -5.42 -14.64 -4.86
C ASP A 197 -6.75 -15.32 -4.55
N GLU A 198 -6.84 -15.95 -3.38
CA GLU A 198 -8.07 -16.62 -2.92
C GLU A 198 -9.19 -15.62 -2.64
N LEU A 199 -8.87 -14.43 -2.11
CA LEU A 199 -9.81 -13.33 -1.98
C LEU A 199 -10.39 -12.97 -3.36
N PHE A 200 -9.52 -12.73 -4.35
CA PHE A 200 -9.98 -12.38 -5.70
C PHE A 200 -10.86 -13.48 -6.30
N LYS A 201 -10.47 -14.74 -6.14
CA LYS A 201 -11.23 -15.89 -6.61
C LYS A 201 -12.60 -15.98 -5.93
N ARG A 202 -12.67 -15.76 -4.62
CA ARG A 202 -13.93 -15.77 -3.86
C ARG A 202 -14.87 -14.65 -4.30
N GLU A 203 -14.35 -13.45 -4.47
CA GLU A 203 -15.15 -12.27 -4.84
C GLU A 203 -15.65 -12.33 -6.30
N THR A 204 -14.87 -12.95 -7.20
CA THR A 204 -15.14 -12.89 -8.65
C THR A 204 -15.60 -14.22 -9.25
N GLY A 205 -15.42 -15.34 -8.53
CA GLY A 205 -15.54 -16.69 -9.06
C GLY A 205 -14.45 -17.07 -10.07
N LYS A 206 -13.41 -16.24 -10.25
CA LYS A 206 -12.37 -16.44 -11.27
C LYS A 206 -11.00 -16.57 -10.64
N ASP A 207 -10.32 -17.66 -11.00
CA ASP A 207 -8.92 -17.84 -10.61
C ASP A 207 -8.01 -16.98 -11.50
N ARG A 208 -7.15 -16.15 -10.88
CA ARG A 208 -6.22 -15.29 -11.62
C ARG A 208 -5.21 -16.10 -12.46
N LYS A 209 -4.76 -17.25 -11.95
CA LYS A 209 -3.74 -18.08 -12.60
C LYS A 209 -4.35 -18.75 -13.83
N ILE A 210 -5.57 -19.26 -13.70
CA ILE A 210 -6.30 -19.87 -14.82
C ILE A 210 -6.61 -18.80 -15.89
N SER A 211 -6.99 -17.59 -15.47
CA SER A 211 -7.26 -16.48 -16.38
C SER A 211 -6.01 -15.73 -16.85
N ASN A 212 -4.82 -16.24 -16.51
CA ASN A 212 -3.50 -15.69 -16.80
C ASN A 212 -3.39 -14.18 -16.58
N SER A 213 -3.95 -13.69 -15.47
CA SER A 213 -3.98 -12.27 -15.11
C SER A 213 -3.24 -11.99 -13.81
N TRP A 214 -2.83 -10.74 -13.64
CA TRP A 214 -2.23 -10.23 -12.42
C TRP A 214 -3.20 -9.31 -11.70
N LEU A 215 -3.21 -9.40 -10.37
CA LEU A 215 -3.89 -8.43 -9.52
C LEU A 215 -3.18 -7.08 -9.65
N SER A 216 -3.94 -5.99 -9.74
CA SER A 216 -3.36 -4.65 -9.82
C SER A 216 -2.79 -4.20 -8.46
N THR A 217 -1.96 -3.16 -8.47
CA THR A 217 -1.57 -2.49 -7.21
C THR A 217 -2.80 -1.92 -6.50
N GLY A 218 -3.84 -1.50 -7.24
CA GLY A 218 -5.11 -1.06 -6.68
C GLY A 218 -5.81 -2.15 -5.88
N TRP A 219 -5.80 -3.40 -6.37
CA TRP A 219 -6.32 -4.56 -5.63
C TRP A 219 -5.61 -4.77 -4.29
N PHE A 220 -4.27 -4.81 -4.31
CA PHE A 220 -3.49 -4.96 -3.08
C PHE A 220 -3.76 -3.80 -2.11
N THR A 221 -3.81 -2.56 -2.62
CA THR A 221 -3.99 -1.36 -1.80
C THR A 221 -5.38 -1.30 -1.17
N MET A 222 -6.44 -1.59 -1.92
CA MET A 222 -7.80 -1.66 -1.38
C MET A 222 -7.93 -2.77 -0.33
N SER A 223 -7.34 -3.93 -0.59
CA SER A 223 -7.37 -5.05 0.38
C SER A 223 -6.60 -4.72 1.66
N ILE A 224 -5.45 -4.06 1.54
CA ILE A 224 -4.67 -3.57 2.70
C ILE A 224 -5.47 -2.52 3.48
N ALA A 225 -6.13 -1.59 2.79
CA ALA A 225 -6.93 -0.55 3.42
C ALA A 225 -8.08 -1.13 4.25
N LEU A 226 -8.72 -2.21 3.80
CA LEU A 226 -9.75 -2.92 4.58
C LEU A 226 -9.22 -3.54 5.89
N GLU A 227 -7.93 -3.89 5.96
CA GLU A 227 -7.31 -4.43 7.18
C GLU A 227 -6.80 -3.33 8.13
N LEU A 228 -6.64 -2.11 7.62
CA LEU A 228 -5.93 -1.02 8.27
C LEU A 228 -6.84 0.12 8.72
N CYS A 229 -7.96 0.34 8.02
CA CYS A 229 -8.76 1.56 8.11
C CYS A 229 -10.21 1.26 8.55
N ASP A 230 -10.76 2.06 9.45
CA ASP A 230 -12.19 1.97 9.79
C ASP A 230 -13.08 2.67 8.75
N ARG A 231 -12.57 3.75 8.12
CA ARG A 231 -13.18 4.46 6.99
C ARG A 231 -12.18 4.66 5.87
N ILE A 232 -12.60 4.41 4.63
CA ILE A 232 -11.75 4.57 3.43
C ILE A 232 -12.38 5.58 2.48
N ASN A 233 -11.71 6.71 2.27
CA ASN A 233 -12.05 7.70 1.24
C ASN A 233 -11.14 7.45 0.02
N VAL A 234 -11.69 7.05 -1.10
CA VAL A 234 -10.98 6.71 -2.34
C VAL A 234 -11.09 7.87 -3.32
N TYR A 235 -9.95 8.39 -3.77
CA TYR A 235 -9.88 9.53 -4.71
C TYR A 235 -9.35 9.07 -6.07
N GLY A 236 -9.98 9.50 -7.16
CA GLY A 236 -9.50 9.18 -8.51
C GLY A 236 -9.93 7.79 -8.98
N MET A 237 -11.12 7.33 -8.62
CA MET A 237 -11.60 6.02 -9.06
C MET A 237 -12.98 6.14 -9.65
N VAL A 238 -13.12 5.84 -10.95
CA VAL A 238 -14.40 5.81 -11.65
C VAL A 238 -15.21 4.54 -11.32
N PRO A 239 -16.56 4.56 -11.44
CA PRO A 239 -17.37 3.38 -11.26
C PRO A 239 -17.08 2.31 -12.34
N PRO A 240 -17.37 1.02 -12.09
CA PRO A 240 -17.05 -0.07 -13.03
C PRO A 240 -17.77 0.03 -14.40
N GLY A 241 -18.83 0.82 -14.49
CA GLY A 241 -19.59 1.06 -15.72
C GLY A 241 -19.07 2.21 -16.59
N PHE A 242 -18.22 3.08 -16.03
CA PHE A 242 -17.88 4.39 -16.60
C PHE A 242 -17.43 4.33 -18.07
N CYS A 243 -16.46 3.48 -18.40
CA CYS A 243 -15.91 3.37 -19.76
C CYS A 243 -16.87 2.75 -20.81
N ARG A 244 -18.10 2.39 -20.42
CA ARG A 244 -19.15 1.96 -21.35
C ARG A 244 -20.16 3.07 -21.63
N GLU A 245 -20.13 4.15 -20.86
CA GLU A 245 -21.04 5.27 -21.03
C GLU A 245 -20.65 6.04 -22.30
N PRO A 246 -21.60 6.35 -23.21
CA PRO A 246 -21.28 6.98 -24.49
C PRO A 246 -20.61 8.36 -24.37
N ALA A 247 -20.87 9.08 -23.27
CA ALA A 247 -20.43 10.47 -23.06
C ALA A 247 -19.46 10.63 -21.88
N HIS A 248 -18.68 9.59 -21.56
CA HIS A 248 -17.69 9.67 -20.49
C HIS A 248 -16.57 10.67 -20.83
N VAL A 249 -16.04 11.35 -19.82
CA VAL A 249 -14.90 12.25 -19.97
C VAL A 249 -13.64 11.42 -20.18
N SER A 250 -12.88 11.74 -21.23
CA SER A 250 -11.55 11.16 -21.46
C SER A 250 -10.50 11.90 -20.63
N VAL A 251 -9.67 11.14 -19.92
CA VAL A 251 -8.57 11.63 -19.11
C VAL A 251 -7.34 10.72 -19.30
N PRO A 252 -6.11 11.21 -19.07
CA PRO A 252 -4.95 10.33 -19.08
C PRO A 252 -5.06 9.26 -17.99
N TYR A 253 -4.47 8.10 -18.24
CA TYR A 253 -4.44 6.98 -17.30
C TYR A 253 -3.77 7.36 -15.97
N HIS A 254 -2.75 8.22 -16.03
CA HIS A 254 -2.09 8.79 -14.86
C HIS A 254 -2.16 10.32 -14.84
N TYR A 255 -2.46 10.93 -13.68
CA TYR A 255 -2.48 12.41 -13.56
C TYR A 255 -1.12 13.07 -13.84
N TYR A 256 -0.03 12.32 -13.61
CA TYR A 256 1.34 12.80 -13.78
C TYR A 256 1.93 12.45 -15.16
N GLU A 257 1.13 11.89 -16.06
CA GLU A 257 1.51 11.58 -17.43
C GLU A 257 0.43 12.15 -18.38
N PRO A 258 0.36 13.48 -18.56
CA PRO A 258 -0.69 14.11 -19.36
C PRO A 258 -0.67 13.68 -20.84
N SER A 259 0.50 13.31 -21.36
CA SER A 259 0.67 12.73 -22.70
C SER A 259 0.59 11.19 -22.71
N GLY A 260 0.19 10.58 -21.58
CA GLY A 260 0.03 9.14 -21.43
C GLY A 260 -1.20 8.60 -22.16
N PRO A 261 -1.41 7.28 -22.13
CA PRO A 261 -2.57 6.66 -22.75
C PRO A 261 -3.87 7.08 -22.03
N ASP A 262 -4.98 7.10 -22.76
CA ASP A 262 -6.31 7.33 -22.19
C ASP A 262 -6.69 6.25 -21.16
N GLU A 263 -7.33 6.67 -20.07
CA GLU A 263 -7.66 5.80 -18.93
C GLU A 263 -8.58 4.63 -19.34
N CYS A 264 -9.65 4.93 -20.07
CA CYS A 264 -10.62 3.92 -20.48
C CYS A 264 -10.06 2.94 -21.51
N THR A 265 -9.23 3.44 -22.42
CA THR A 265 -8.47 2.62 -23.37
C THR A 265 -7.56 1.63 -22.63
N MET A 266 -6.83 2.08 -21.62
CA MET A 266 -6.01 1.23 -20.76
C MET A 266 -6.84 0.19 -20.01
N TYR A 267 -7.95 0.61 -19.39
CA TYR A 267 -8.84 -0.30 -18.67
C TYR A 267 -9.43 -1.39 -19.56
N ILE A 268 -9.96 -1.02 -20.73
CA ILE A 268 -10.59 -1.98 -21.65
C ILE A 268 -9.55 -2.94 -22.24
N SER A 269 -8.39 -2.43 -22.64
CA SER A 269 -7.29 -3.24 -23.19
C SER A 269 -6.83 -4.30 -22.18
N HIS A 270 -6.55 -3.89 -20.94
CA HIS A 270 -6.15 -4.82 -19.88
C HIS A 270 -7.28 -5.79 -19.50
N GLU A 271 -8.52 -5.31 -19.37
CA GLU A 271 -9.66 -6.14 -19.02
C GLU A 271 -9.91 -7.25 -20.06
N ARG A 272 -9.66 -6.99 -21.34
CA ARG A 272 -9.83 -7.96 -22.44
C ARG A 272 -8.59 -8.80 -22.72
N GLY A 273 -7.45 -8.46 -22.12
CA GLY A 273 -6.18 -9.17 -22.29
C GLY A 273 -6.31 -10.68 -22.03
N ARG A 274 -5.61 -11.48 -22.85
CA ARG A 274 -5.53 -12.95 -22.73
C ARG A 274 -4.09 -13.48 -22.64
N ARG A 275 -3.10 -12.63 -22.94
CA ARG A 275 -1.67 -12.95 -22.96
C ARG A 275 -0.87 -11.75 -22.43
N GLY A 276 0.23 -12.01 -21.74
CA GLY A 276 1.09 -10.98 -21.17
C GLY A 276 0.64 -10.51 -19.79
N SER A 277 1.24 -9.41 -19.30
CA SER A 277 0.96 -8.86 -17.98
C SER A 277 -0.24 -7.91 -18.03
N HIS A 278 -1.45 -8.45 -18.03
CA HIS A 278 -2.68 -7.66 -17.95
C HIS A 278 -3.40 -7.80 -16.60
N HIS A 279 -4.21 -6.79 -16.29
CA HIS A 279 -4.99 -6.67 -15.06
C HIS A 279 -6.48 -6.75 -15.38
N ARG A 280 -7.31 -7.08 -14.40
CA ARG A 280 -8.76 -7.09 -14.56
C ARG A 280 -9.37 -5.86 -13.89
N PHE A 281 -8.96 -4.66 -14.33
CA PHE A 281 -9.29 -3.40 -13.67
C PHE A 281 -10.80 -3.18 -13.49
N ILE A 282 -11.62 -3.53 -14.49
CA ILE A 282 -13.07 -3.36 -14.41
C ILE A 282 -13.66 -4.41 -13.48
N THR A 283 -13.16 -5.65 -13.53
CA THR A 283 -13.58 -6.70 -12.60
C THR A 283 -13.23 -6.34 -11.15
N GLU A 284 -12.02 -5.84 -10.88
CA GLU A 284 -11.61 -5.37 -9.55
C GLU A 284 -12.50 -4.22 -9.05
N LYS A 285 -12.79 -3.22 -9.89
CA LYS A 285 -13.71 -2.12 -9.55
C LYS A 285 -15.12 -2.59 -9.19
N ARG A 286 -15.62 -3.67 -9.82
CA ARG A 286 -16.92 -4.26 -9.42
C ARG A 286 -16.87 -4.83 -8.01
N VAL A 287 -15.76 -5.48 -7.65
CA VAL A 287 -15.56 -5.96 -6.27
C VAL A 287 -15.50 -4.79 -5.30
N PHE A 288 -14.78 -3.71 -5.63
CA PHE A 288 -14.72 -2.52 -4.77
C PHE A 288 -16.09 -1.86 -4.59
N ALA A 289 -16.90 -1.80 -5.65
CA ALA A 289 -18.28 -1.34 -5.57
C ALA A 289 -19.13 -2.23 -4.64
N ASN A 290 -18.95 -3.56 -4.70
CA ASN A 290 -19.62 -4.48 -3.80
C ASN A 290 -19.15 -4.30 -2.34
N TRP A 291 -17.85 -4.18 -2.11
CA TRP A 291 -17.28 -3.91 -0.78
C TRP A 291 -17.82 -2.60 -0.20
N ALA A 292 -17.99 -1.56 -1.01
CA ALA A 292 -18.55 -0.28 -0.57
C ALA A 292 -20.04 -0.36 -0.16
N ARG A 293 -20.74 -1.46 -0.44
CA ARG A 293 -22.09 -1.71 0.12
C ARG A 293 -22.05 -2.26 1.54
N THR A 294 -20.92 -2.83 1.96
CA THR A 294 -20.77 -3.52 3.25
C THR A 294 -19.83 -2.79 4.19
N PHE A 295 -18.77 -2.19 3.66
CA PHE A 295 -17.73 -1.47 4.38
C PHE A 295 -17.87 0.04 4.17
N ASN A 296 -17.31 0.82 5.09
CA ASN A 296 -17.34 2.28 5.09
C ASN A 296 -16.36 2.87 4.05
N ILE A 297 -16.70 2.71 2.77
CA ILE A 297 -15.90 3.14 1.61
C ILE A 297 -16.67 4.21 0.84
N HIS A 298 -16.00 5.32 0.55
CA HIS A 298 -16.54 6.45 -0.20
C HIS A 298 -15.64 6.78 -1.39
N PHE A 299 -16.22 7.17 -2.53
CA PHE A 299 -15.47 7.51 -3.74
C PHE A 299 -15.63 8.99 -4.10
N TYR A 300 -14.52 9.60 -4.52
CA TYR A 300 -14.41 11.01 -4.89
C TYR A 300 -13.58 11.14 -6.18
N GLN A 301 -13.82 12.23 -6.92
CA GLN A 301 -13.12 12.54 -8.18
C GLN A 301 -13.11 11.34 -9.16
N PRO A 302 -14.27 10.90 -9.69
CA PRO A 302 -15.61 11.47 -9.47
C PRO A 302 -16.32 10.92 -8.22
N GLU A 303 -17.30 11.66 -7.70
CA GLU A 303 -18.21 11.20 -6.66
C GLU A 303 -19.19 10.16 -7.21
N TRP A 304 -19.26 9.00 -6.57
CA TRP A 304 -20.28 8.00 -6.85
C TRP A 304 -20.46 7.04 -5.67
N THR A 305 -21.62 6.41 -5.63
CA THR A 305 -21.96 5.35 -4.69
C THR A 305 -22.42 4.12 -5.46
N PRO A 306 -22.11 2.89 -5.00
CA PRO A 306 -22.64 1.70 -5.65
C PRO A 306 -24.17 1.72 -5.61
N GLY A 307 -24.82 1.47 -6.75
CA GLY A 307 -26.27 1.31 -6.80
C GLY A 307 -26.76 0.13 -5.94
N PRO A 308 -28.04 0.09 -5.56
CA PRO A 308 -28.60 -1.00 -4.75
C PRO A 308 -28.31 -2.36 -5.40
N ASP A 309 -28.09 -3.37 -4.56
CA ASP A 309 -27.78 -4.71 -5.04
C ASP A 309 -28.99 -5.23 -5.81
N SER A 310 -28.84 -5.51 -7.11
CA SER A 310 -29.90 -6.13 -7.92
C SER A 310 -30.03 -7.57 -7.45
N GLY A 311 -30.76 -7.76 -6.35
CA GLY A 311 -30.86 -8.99 -5.58
C GLY A 311 -31.21 -10.17 -6.45
N ASN A 312 -30.22 -10.99 -6.77
CA ASN A 312 -30.41 -12.39 -7.14
C ASN A 312 -29.15 -13.25 -6.97
N ARG A 313 -28.28 -12.87 -6.02
CA ARG A 313 -27.23 -13.75 -5.52
C ARG A 313 -27.48 -13.96 -4.03
N THR A 314 -27.75 -15.21 -3.68
CA THR A 314 -27.64 -15.70 -2.30
C THR A 314 -26.36 -15.14 -1.69
N THR A 315 -26.52 -14.28 -0.69
CA THR A 315 -25.42 -13.67 0.07
C THR A 315 -24.49 -14.77 0.57
N PRO A 316 -23.20 -14.78 0.19
CA PRO A 316 -22.21 -15.53 0.93
C PRO A 316 -22.12 -14.93 2.34
N PRO A 317 -21.90 -15.73 3.39
CA PRO A 317 -21.72 -15.20 4.73
C PRO A 317 -20.56 -14.20 4.76
N ALA A 318 -20.67 -13.20 5.65
CA ALA A 318 -19.64 -12.20 5.89
C ALA A 318 -18.26 -12.87 5.98
N PRO A 319 -17.21 -12.28 5.38
CA PRO A 319 -15.87 -12.85 5.45
C PRO A 319 -15.46 -12.98 6.92
N ALA A 320 -15.18 -14.22 7.35
CA ALA A 320 -14.69 -14.49 8.69
C ALA A 320 -13.43 -13.65 8.97
N PRO A 321 -13.24 -13.17 10.22
CA PRO A 321 -11.99 -12.53 10.62
C PRO A 321 -10.82 -13.44 10.22
N TRP A 322 -9.77 -12.86 9.64
CA TRP A 322 -8.57 -13.59 9.23
C TRP A 322 -7.98 -14.34 10.43
N GLY A 323 -8.33 -15.62 10.56
CA GLY A 323 -7.80 -16.51 11.58
C GLY A 323 -6.33 -16.84 11.33
N PRO A 324 -5.59 -17.26 12.37
CA PRO A 324 -4.20 -17.69 12.22
C PRO A 324 -4.10 -18.87 11.24
N PRO A 325 -2.98 -18.99 10.50
CA PRO A 325 -2.79 -20.08 9.55
C PRO A 325 -2.87 -21.44 10.27
N PRO A 326 -3.40 -22.49 9.61
CA PRO A 326 -3.40 -23.84 10.17
C PRO A 326 -1.96 -24.32 10.41
N PRO A 327 -1.71 -25.11 11.46
CA PRO A 327 -0.39 -25.65 11.74
C PRO A 327 0.09 -26.55 10.59
N PRO A 328 1.41 -26.66 10.37
CA PRO A 328 1.97 -27.54 9.35
C PRO A 328 1.55 -28.98 9.64
N ALA A 329 0.97 -29.65 8.64
CA ALA A 329 0.59 -31.05 8.73
C ALA A 329 1.82 -31.89 9.06
N THR A 330 1.81 -32.54 10.23
CA THR A 330 2.76 -33.58 10.60
C THR A 330 2.57 -34.74 9.63
N ARG A 331 3.64 -35.05 8.88
CA ARG A 331 3.65 -36.13 7.91
C ARG A 331 3.93 -37.43 8.65
N ASP A 332 2.89 -38.07 9.17
CA ASP A 332 3.02 -39.44 9.67
C ASP A 332 3.22 -40.39 8.50
N SER A 333 4.38 -41.01 8.50
CA SER A 333 4.80 -42.11 7.64
C SER A 333 4.00 -43.37 7.97
N ALA A 334 3.20 -43.83 7.02
CA ALA A 334 2.67 -45.19 7.02
C ALA A 334 2.88 -45.83 5.64
N HIS A 335 3.71 -46.88 5.64
CA HIS A 335 3.93 -47.79 4.53
C HIS A 335 2.63 -48.43 4.05
N ARG A 336 2.41 -48.45 2.72
CA ARG A 336 1.62 -49.49 2.05
C ARG A 336 2.27 -49.86 0.71
N GLN A 337 2.51 -51.16 0.56
CA GLN A 337 3.06 -51.82 -0.63
C GLN A 337 2.13 -51.71 -1.84
N PRO A 338 2.66 -51.80 -3.08
CA PRO A 338 1.87 -51.81 -4.29
C PRO A 338 1.44 -53.24 -4.68
N THR A 339 0.15 -53.42 -4.99
CA THR A 339 -0.36 -54.61 -5.68
C THR A 339 -0.42 -54.34 -7.18
N THR A 340 0.18 -55.26 -7.94
CA THR A 340 0.15 -55.32 -9.40
C THR A 340 -1.20 -55.86 -9.90
N ARG A 341 -1.78 -55.22 -10.93
CA ARG A 341 -2.70 -55.92 -11.84
C ARG A 341 -2.53 -55.44 -13.27
N ALA A 342 -2.26 -56.41 -14.14
CA ALA A 342 -2.04 -56.28 -15.57
C ALA A 342 -3.31 -55.91 -16.33
N TYR A 343 -3.17 -55.22 -17.47
CA TYR A 343 -4.15 -55.25 -18.55
C TYR A 343 -3.46 -55.26 -19.93
N GLY A 344 -4.11 -55.98 -20.85
CA GLY A 344 -3.59 -56.50 -22.10
C GLY A 344 -3.20 -55.48 -23.17
N ARG A 345 -2.31 -55.95 -24.07
CA ARG A 345 -1.96 -55.37 -25.37
C ARG A 345 -3.15 -55.35 -26.32
N THR A 346 -3.25 -54.30 -27.14
CA THR A 346 -3.63 -54.38 -28.56
C THR A 346 -2.96 -53.24 -29.34
N ASN A 347 -2.70 -53.51 -30.61
CA ASN A 347 -1.66 -52.93 -31.46
C ASN A 347 -2.09 -51.71 -32.30
N MET A 348 -1.09 -50.85 -32.53
CA MET A 348 -0.71 -50.08 -33.74
C MET A 348 -1.76 -49.34 -34.61
N GLY A 349 -1.59 -48.02 -34.64
CA GLY A 349 -1.90 -47.16 -35.79
C GLY A 349 -0.75 -46.16 -36.01
N ARG A 350 -0.15 -46.19 -37.20
CA ARG A 350 1.02 -45.40 -37.66
C ARG A 350 0.81 -43.88 -37.54
N ALA A 351 1.81 -43.16 -37.05
CA ALA A 351 1.99 -41.73 -37.27
C ALA A 351 3.25 -41.49 -38.12
N GLY A 352 3.10 -40.79 -39.25
CA GLY A 352 4.21 -40.27 -40.05
C GLY A 352 4.82 -39.01 -39.41
N PRO A 353 6.07 -38.64 -39.75
CA PRO A 353 6.72 -37.48 -39.17
C PRO A 353 6.33 -36.20 -39.93
N PRO A 354 6.44 -35.03 -39.30
CA PRO A 354 7.28 -34.06 -39.99
C PRO A 354 8.19 -33.21 -39.08
N SER A 355 9.37 -33.00 -39.64
CA SER A 355 10.15 -31.75 -39.71
C SER A 355 10.62 -31.06 -38.43
N THR A 356 11.93 -31.18 -38.24
CA THR A 356 12.82 -30.24 -37.57
C THR A 356 12.93 -28.92 -38.36
N THR A 357 12.85 -27.78 -37.68
CA THR A 357 13.61 -26.53 -37.96
C THR A 357 13.42 -25.52 -36.82
N PRO A 358 14.38 -24.58 -36.60
CA PRO A 358 14.71 -24.08 -35.27
C PRO A 358 14.19 -22.68 -34.90
N ILE A 359 14.05 -22.50 -33.57
CA ILE A 359 14.29 -21.33 -32.70
C ILE A 359 14.45 -19.94 -33.37
N HIS A 360 13.54 -19.02 -33.02
CA HIS A 360 13.81 -17.58 -32.80
C HIS A 360 12.82 -17.02 -31.76
N PRO A 361 13.26 -16.44 -30.63
CA PRO A 361 12.39 -15.66 -29.75
C PRO A 361 12.52 -14.17 -30.09
N HIS A 362 11.44 -13.55 -30.57
CA HIS A 362 11.37 -12.11 -30.78
C HIS A 362 10.78 -11.35 -29.57
N ASN A 363 11.52 -10.32 -29.20
CA ASN A 363 11.12 -9.00 -28.69
C ASN A 363 10.54 -8.88 -27.27
N TRP A 364 11.45 -8.87 -26.30
CA TRP A 364 11.37 -8.01 -25.13
C TRP A 364 12.17 -6.74 -25.42
N PHE A 365 11.52 -5.66 -25.87
CA PHE A 365 12.17 -4.35 -25.95
C PHE A 365 12.22 -3.72 -24.55
N PHE A 366 13.40 -3.82 -23.93
CA PHE A 366 13.83 -2.93 -22.85
C PHE A 366 14.34 -1.63 -23.49
N CYS A 367 13.75 -0.50 -23.12
CA CYS A 367 14.36 0.80 -23.39
C CYS A 367 15.40 1.09 -22.29
N PHE A 368 16.66 0.80 -22.58
CA PHE A 368 17.81 1.41 -21.91
C PHE A 368 18.13 2.71 -22.64
N SER A 369 17.94 3.86 -22.00
CA SER A 369 18.64 5.08 -22.36
C SER A 369 19.67 5.37 -21.29
N LEU A 370 20.92 5.05 -21.64
CA LEU A 370 22.12 5.62 -21.06
C LEU A 370 22.16 7.10 -21.44
N VAL A 371 22.18 7.99 -20.45
CA VAL A 371 22.70 9.35 -20.63
C VAL A 371 23.89 9.45 -19.69
N GLY A 372 25.08 9.44 -20.28
CA GLY A 372 26.33 9.72 -19.59
C GLY A 372 26.40 11.19 -19.21
N PHE A 373 27.00 11.46 -18.06
CA PHE A 373 27.54 12.77 -17.70
C PHE A 373 29.00 12.80 -18.16
N PRO A 374 29.50 13.90 -18.78
CA PRO A 374 30.92 14.17 -18.78
C PRO A 374 31.33 14.73 -17.41
N LEU A 375 32.61 14.51 -17.10
CA LEU A 375 33.35 14.95 -15.91
C LEU A 375 33.28 16.46 -15.67
#